data_AF-G0TCC7-F1
#
_entry.id   AF-G0TCC7-F1
#
_cell.length_a   1.000
_cell.length_b   1.000
_cell.length_c   1.000
_cell.angle_alpha   90.00
_cell.angle_beta   90.00
_cell.angle_gamma   90.00
#
_symmetry.space_group_name_H-M   'P 1'
#
loop_
_entity.id
_entity.type
_entity.pdbx_description
1 polymer ?
#
loop_
_entity_poly.entity_id
_entity_poly.type
_entity_poly.pdbx_seq_one_letter_code
_entity_poly.pdbx_strand_id
1 'polypeptide(L)'
;QVDFGSIRDIRNKPKGLIITLVVNWLIKPFTMVALGWLFFRVFFADLVDPETATEYIAGMILLGVAPCTAMVFVWSHLTNRDANYTLAQVSVNDLIMIFAFAPLAGFLLGVTDVVVPYETLLLSVLLFVVIPLVAGVVTRKALYRSDTPQRLESLLKTLKPFSIAGLLVTVVLLFGLQAETIVAQPLDIVLVAIPLLIQTYGIFAVAYLAARWWRVEHAVAAPCALIGTS
;
A
#
# COMPACT_ATOMS: atom_id res chain seq x y z
N GLN A 1 7.69 14.32 1.04
CA GLN A 1 8.39 13.50 2.06
C GLN A 1 9.44 12.58 1.42
N VAL A 2 9.28 12.17 0.16
CA VAL A 2 10.28 11.40 -0.60
C VAL A 2 11.65 12.09 -0.60
N ASP A 3 12.65 11.43 0.00
CA ASP A 3 14.04 11.88 0.02
C ASP A 3 14.97 11.01 -0.83
N PHE A 4 15.31 11.49 -2.03
CA PHE A 4 16.27 10.81 -2.90
C PHE A 4 17.68 10.68 -2.31
N GLY A 5 18.05 11.50 -1.32
CA GLY A 5 19.31 11.35 -0.59
C GLY A 5 19.35 10.09 0.26
N SER A 6 18.22 9.73 0.88
CA SER A 6 18.08 8.54 1.74
C SER A 6 18.18 7.22 0.97
N ILE A 7 17.96 7.22 -0.36
CA ILE A 7 18.13 6.04 -1.22
C ILE A 7 19.57 5.52 -1.18
N ARG A 8 20.53 6.41 -0.95
CA ARG A 8 21.96 6.07 -0.87
C ARG A 8 22.27 5.20 0.35
N ASP A 9 21.51 5.34 1.43
CA ASP A 9 21.66 4.55 2.67
C ASP A 9 21.14 3.12 2.51
N ILE A 10 20.20 2.87 1.59
CA ILE A 10 19.67 1.52 1.31
C ILE A 10 20.75 0.57 0.77
N ARG A 11 21.75 1.11 0.06
CA ARG A 11 22.85 0.32 -0.50
C ARG A 11 23.61 -0.46 0.59
N ASN A 12 23.59 0.03 1.82
CA ASN A 12 24.27 -0.60 2.95
C ASN A 12 23.46 -1.76 3.57
N LYS A 13 22.13 -1.82 3.35
CA LYS A 13 21.23 -2.84 3.91
C LYS A 13 20.22 -3.39 2.87
N PRO A 14 20.67 -3.99 1.75
CA PRO A 14 19.79 -4.35 0.63
C PRO A 14 18.81 -5.50 0.94
N LYS A 15 19.15 -6.37 1.89
CA LYS A 15 18.36 -7.57 2.21
C LYS A 15 16.92 -7.25 2.59
N GLY A 16 16.71 -6.22 3.42
CA GLY A 16 15.37 -5.83 3.84
C GLY A 16 14.55 -5.29 2.67
N LEU A 17 15.14 -4.45 1.80
CA LEU A 17 14.48 -3.96 0.60
C LEU A 17 14.07 -5.10 -0.32
N ILE A 18 14.96 -6.06 -0.59
CA ILE A 18 14.64 -7.21 -1.46
C ILE A 18 13.44 -7.98 -0.93
N ILE A 19 13.41 -8.30 0.38
CA ILE A 19 12.27 -9.01 0.97
C ILE A 19 10.99 -8.19 0.81
N THR A 20 11.03 -6.90 1.13
CA THR A 20 9.87 -6.01 0.97
C THR A 20 9.35 -5.98 -0.47
N LEU A 21 10.24 -5.85 -1.45
CA LEU A 21 9.85 -5.78 -2.86
C LEU A 21 9.27 -7.11 -3.36
N VAL A 22 9.89 -8.23 -3.00
CA VAL A 22 9.37 -9.57 -3.36
C VAL A 22 8.01 -9.79 -2.71
N VAL A 23 7.85 -9.44 -1.43
CA VAL A 23 6.58 -9.60 -0.74
C VAL A 23 5.50 -8.72 -1.36
N ASN A 24 5.77 -7.43 -1.58
CA ASN A 24 4.78 -6.48 -2.07
C ASN A 24 4.35 -6.71 -3.51
N TRP A 25 5.29 -7.07 -4.39
CA TRP A 25 5.05 -7.11 -5.83
C TRP A 25 4.84 -8.52 -6.38
N LEU A 26 5.30 -9.57 -5.67
CA LEU A 26 5.19 -10.96 -6.13
C LEU A 26 4.37 -11.87 -5.22
N ILE A 27 4.42 -11.69 -3.90
CA ILE A 27 3.68 -12.60 -2.99
C ILE A 27 2.30 -12.03 -2.73
N LYS A 28 2.21 -10.83 -2.15
CA LYS A 28 0.95 -10.20 -1.72
C LYS A 28 -0.12 -10.15 -2.83
N PRO A 29 0.15 -9.67 -4.05
CA PRO A 29 -0.90 -9.54 -5.06
C PRO A 29 -1.46 -10.90 -5.50
N PHE A 30 -0.58 -11.90 -5.63
CA PHE A 30 -0.96 -13.24 -6.09
C PHE A 30 -1.67 -14.04 -4.99
N THR A 31 -1.21 -13.95 -3.74
CA THR A 31 -1.92 -14.58 -2.63
C THR A 31 -3.27 -13.91 -2.39
N MET A 32 -3.40 -12.60 -2.66
CA MET A 32 -4.67 -11.89 -2.56
C MET A 32 -5.68 -12.38 -3.59
N VAL A 33 -5.26 -12.58 -4.85
CA VAL A 33 -6.10 -13.20 -5.90
C VAL A 33 -6.52 -14.60 -5.48
N ALA A 34 -5.57 -15.41 -5.02
CA ALA A 34 -5.82 -16.79 -4.62
C ALA A 34 -6.81 -16.88 -3.44
N LEU A 35 -6.63 -16.06 -2.40
CA LEU A 35 -7.55 -16.00 -1.27
C LEU A 35 -8.91 -15.44 -1.69
N GLY A 36 -8.95 -14.41 -2.53
CA GLY A 36 -10.20 -13.84 -2.98
C GLY A 36 -11.04 -14.85 -3.76
N TRP A 37 -10.42 -15.54 -4.70
CA TRP A 37 -11.07 -16.62 -5.43
C TRP A 37 -11.49 -17.77 -4.50
N LEU A 38 -10.60 -18.24 -3.63
CA LEU A 38 -10.90 -19.36 -2.72
C LEU A 38 -12.06 -19.05 -1.78
N PHE A 39 -12.08 -17.86 -1.18
CA PHE A 39 -13.15 -17.52 -0.24
C PHE A 39 -14.47 -17.23 -0.96
N PHE A 40 -14.50 -16.42 -2.01
CA PHE A 40 -15.77 -16.01 -2.63
C PHE A 40 -16.30 -16.95 -3.72
N ARG A 41 -15.46 -17.80 -4.34
CA ARG A 41 -15.91 -18.80 -5.33
C ARG A 41 -16.01 -20.22 -4.78
N VAL A 42 -15.42 -20.51 -3.61
CA VAL A 42 -15.46 -21.86 -3.01
C VAL A 42 -16.13 -21.85 -1.64
N PHE A 43 -15.59 -21.14 -0.65
CA PHE A 43 -16.12 -21.21 0.72
C PHE A 43 -17.43 -20.45 0.92
N PHE A 44 -17.62 -19.33 0.24
CA PHE A 44 -18.78 -18.44 0.37
C PHE A 44 -19.67 -18.46 -0.87
N ALA A 45 -19.51 -19.46 -1.75
CA ALA A 45 -20.26 -19.56 -2.99
C ALA A 45 -21.78 -19.59 -2.78
N ASP A 46 -22.24 -20.19 -1.68
CA ASP A 46 -23.66 -20.26 -1.32
C ASP A 46 -24.14 -19.05 -0.49
N LEU A 47 -23.22 -18.19 -0.05
CA LEU A 47 -23.49 -17.07 0.85
C LEU A 47 -23.51 -15.71 0.13
N VAL A 48 -22.93 -15.62 -1.07
CA VAL A 48 -22.76 -14.37 -1.81
C VAL A 48 -23.13 -14.58 -3.27
N ASP A 49 -23.95 -13.68 -3.82
CA ASP A 49 -24.30 -13.71 -5.23
C ASP A 49 -23.05 -13.63 -6.14
N PRO A 50 -23.00 -14.35 -7.27
CA PRO A 50 -21.82 -14.40 -8.13
C PRO A 50 -21.31 -13.04 -8.64
N GLU A 51 -22.23 -12.08 -8.82
CA GLU A 51 -21.90 -10.73 -9.25
C GLU A 51 -21.18 -9.97 -8.13
N THR A 52 -21.78 -9.91 -6.93
CA THR A 52 -21.18 -9.30 -5.73
C THR A 52 -19.85 -9.95 -5.34
N ALA A 53 -19.76 -11.28 -5.45
CA ALA A 53 -18.52 -12.03 -5.23
C ALA A 53 -17.40 -11.56 -6.19
N THR A 54 -17.75 -11.25 -7.44
CA THR A 54 -16.80 -10.73 -8.43
C THR A 54 -16.32 -9.33 -8.08
N GLU A 55 -17.22 -8.45 -7.61
CA GLU A 55 -16.86 -7.11 -7.14
C GLU A 55 -15.93 -7.16 -5.92
N TYR A 56 -16.21 -8.04 -4.96
CA TYR A 56 -15.36 -8.22 -3.78
C TYR A 56 -13.97 -8.76 -4.13
N ILE A 57 -13.90 -9.72 -5.06
CA ILE A 57 -12.62 -10.20 -5.58
C ILE A 57 -11.84 -9.05 -6.25
N ALA A 58 -12.49 -8.27 -7.11
CA ALA A 58 -11.85 -7.14 -7.77
C ALA A 58 -11.32 -6.11 -6.75
N GLY A 59 -12.14 -5.76 -5.75
CA GLY A 59 -11.74 -4.88 -4.65
C GLY A 59 -10.53 -5.40 -3.88
N MET A 60 -10.51 -6.69 -3.54
CA MET A 60 -9.37 -7.31 -2.88
C MET A 60 -8.11 -7.29 -3.75
N ILE A 61 -8.20 -7.58 -5.05
CA ILE A 61 -7.05 -7.52 -5.96
C ILE A 61 -6.47 -6.11 -5.99
N LEU A 62 -7.31 -5.08 -6.12
CA LEU A 62 -6.89 -3.68 -6.10
C LEU A 62 -6.19 -3.32 -4.78
N LEU A 63 -6.73 -3.77 -3.64
CA LEU A 63 -6.09 -3.60 -2.32
C LEU A 63 -4.78 -4.38 -2.19
N GLY A 64 -4.67 -5.56 -2.82
CA GLY A 64 -3.48 -6.39 -2.81
C GLY A 64 -2.31 -5.80 -3.58
N VAL A 65 -2.61 -5.13 -4.70
CA VAL A 65 -1.61 -4.48 -5.58
C VAL A 65 -1.21 -3.11 -5.04
N ALA A 66 -2.08 -2.43 -4.29
CA ALA A 66 -1.78 -1.14 -3.69
C ALA A 66 -0.77 -1.30 -2.53
N PRO A 67 0.39 -0.64 -2.60
CA PRO A 67 1.28 -0.54 -1.46
C PRO A 67 0.78 0.51 -0.46
N CYS A 68 0.94 0.25 0.84
CA CYS A 68 0.74 1.26 1.86
C CYS A 68 2.06 1.90 2.29
N THR A 69 2.04 3.23 2.38
CA THR A 69 3.26 4.05 2.41
C THR A 69 3.30 4.93 3.66
N ALA A 70 2.18 5.54 4.03
CA ALA A 70 2.08 6.47 5.15
C ALA A 70 2.02 5.77 6.52
N MET A 71 1.24 4.68 6.65
CA MET A 71 0.99 4.05 7.94
C MET A 71 2.25 3.38 8.51
N VAL A 72 3.05 2.78 7.63
CA VAL A 72 4.32 2.12 7.96
C VAL A 72 5.24 3.03 8.78
N PHE A 73 5.30 4.32 8.47
CA PHE A 73 6.16 5.25 9.20
C PHE A 73 5.80 5.34 10.68
N VAL A 74 4.50 5.38 10.99
CA VAL A 74 4.01 5.43 12.37
C VAL A 74 4.37 4.14 13.09
N TRP A 75 4.15 2.98 12.47
CA TRP A 75 4.49 1.68 13.06
C TRP A 75 6.00 1.47 13.23
N SER A 76 6.81 1.93 12.28
CA SER A 76 8.28 1.93 12.36
C SER A 76 8.77 2.82 13.51
N HIS A 77 8.12 3.96 13.73
CA HIS A 77 8.43 4.86 14.84
C HIS A 77 8.07 4.20 16.19
N LEU A 78 6.89 3.60 16.29
CA LEU A 78 6.44 2.87 17.49
C LEU A 78 7.34 1.67 17.84
N THR A 79 7.98 1.07 16.84
CA THR A 79 8.91 -0.05 17.05
C THR A 79 10.37 0.40 17.29
N ASN A 80 10.62 1.70 17.46
CA ASN A 80 11.95 2.31 17.66
C ASN A 80 12.95 1.99 16.54
N ARG A 81 12.51 2.02 15.27
CA ARG A 81 13.31 1.61 14.12
C ARG A 81 13.81 2.77 13.28
N ASP A 82 14.79 2.45 12.45
CA ASP A 82 15.50 3.39 11.58
C ASP A 82 14.51 4.06 10.61
N ALA A 83 14.09 5.27 10.97
CA ALA A 83 13.13 6.04 10.20
C ALA A 83 13.68 6.44 8.82
N ASN A 84 15.00 6.63 8.69
CA ASN A 84 15.63 6.97 7.41
C ASN A 84 15.61 5.76 6.48
N TYR A 85 15.91 4.56 7.00
CA TYR A 85 15.82 3.33 6.23
C TYR A 85 14.38 3.01 5.80
N THR A 86 13.41 3.16 6.70
CA THR A 86 11.97 3.01 6.35
C THR A 86 11.56 4.02 5.28
N LEU A 87 12.02 5.28 5.38
CA LEU A 87 11.72 6.30 4.39
C LEU A 87 12.25 5.95 3.00
N ALA A 88 13.45 5.43 2.97
CA ALA A 88 14.11 5.03 1.76
C ALA A 88 13.41 3.80 1.13
N GLN A 89 13.00 2.82 1.94
CA GLN A 89 12.21 1.67 1.47
C GLN A 89 10.85 2.08 0.88
N VAL A 90 10.09 2.94 1.59
CA VAL A 90 8.81 3.44 1.10
C VAL A 90 9.00 4.22 -0.20
N SER A 91 10.01 5.08 -0.27
CA SER A 91 10.32 5.85 -1.49
C SER A 91 10.61 4.96 -2.70
N VAL A 92 11.31 3.85 -2.52
CA VAL A 92 11.56 2.88 -3.61
C VAL A 92 10.27 2.16 -4.01
N ASN A 93 9.44 1.79 -3.02
CA ASN A 93 8.17 1.13 -3.26
C ASN A 93 7.19 2.04 -4.05
N ASP A 94 7.14 3.32 -3.70
CA ASP A 94 6.33 4.34 -4.39
C ASP A 94 6.78 4.54 -5.84
N LEU A 95 8.10 4.52 -6.08
CA LEU A 95 8.65 4.65 -7.43
C LEU A 95 8.26 3.44 -8.29
N ILE A 96 8.34 2.23 -7.74
CA ILE A 96 7.92 1.01 -8.44
C ILE A 96 6.42 1.05 -8.71
N MET A 97 5.62 1.56 -7.77
CA MET A 97 4.17 1.66 -7.90
C MET A 97 3.73 2.41 -9.17
N ILE A 98 4.41 3.51 -9.51
CA ILE A 98 4.08 4.31 -10.70
C ILE A 98 4.07 3.46 -11.99
N PHE A 99 4.97 2.48 -12.08
CA PHE A 99 5.14 1.66 -13.27
C PHE A 99 4.49 0.29 -13.14
N ALA A 100 4.47 -0.30 -11.95
CA ALA A 100 4.05 -1.67 -11.73
C ALA A 100 2.56 -1.80 -11.33
N PHE A 101 1.97 -0.78 -10.69
CA PHE A 101 0.59 -0.86 -10.20
C PHE A 101 -0.43 -1.12 -11.32
N ALA A 102 -0.47 -0.26 -12.34
CA ALA A 102 -1.47 -0.37 -13.41
C ALA A 102 -1.30 -1.67 -14.24
N PRO A 103 -0.08 -2.05 -14.69
CA PRO A 103 0.10 -3.32 -15.40
C PRO A 103 -0.23 -4.55 -14.55
N LEU A 104 0.18 -4.56 -13.28
CA LEU A 104 -0.06 -5.72 -12.40
C LEU A 104 -1.54 -5.84 -12.04
N ALA A 105 -2.21 -4.74 -11.69
CA ALA A 105 -3.64 -4.73 -11.44
C ALA A 105 -4.43 -5.18 -12.67
N GLY A 106 -4.09 -4.67 -13.85
CA GLY A 106 -4.74 -5.08 -15.10
C GLY A 106 -4.52 -6.55 -15.44
N PHE A 107 -3.30 -7.07 -15.23
CA PHE A 107 -3.00 -8.48 -15.42
C PHE A 107 -3.81 -9.37 -14.46
N LEU A 108 -3.79 -9.06 -13.16
CA LEU A 108 -4.45 -9.89 -12.15
C LEU A 108 -5.98 -9.84 -12.25
N LEU A 109 -6.56 -8.69 -12.56
CA LEU A 109 -8.00 -8.57 -12.81
C LEU A 109 -8.43 -9.32 -14.07
N GLY A 110 -7.62 -9.25 -15.14
CA GLY A 110 -7.87 -9.98 -16.38
C GLY A 110 -7.82 -11.50 -16.23
N VAL A 111 -6.98 -12.02 -15.32
CA VAL A 111 -6.94 -13.45 -14.97
C VAL A 111 -8.22 -13.90 -14.23
N THR A 112 -8.96 -12.97 -13.62
CA THR A 112 -10.21 -13.25 -12.90
C THR A 112 -11.49 -12.95 -13.70
N ASP A 113 -11.38 -12.81 -15.03
CA ASP A 113 -12.48 -12.45 -15.94
C ASP A 113 -13.22 -11.14 -15.57
N VAL A 114 -12.58 -10.26 -14.81
CA VAL A 114 -13.12 -8.94 -14.47
C VAL A 114 -12.79 -7.97 -15.60
N VAL A 115 -13.78 -7.25 -16.10
CA VAL A 115 -13.58 -6.22 -17.15
C VAL A 115 -12.60 -5.17 -16.62
N VAL A 116 -11.45 -5.05 -17.27
CA VAL A 116 -10.39 -4.13 -16.85
C VAL A 116 -10.55 -2.79 -17.57
N PRO A 117 -10.92 -1.70 -16.88
CA PRO A 117 -10.97 -0.38 -17.49
C PRO A 117 -9.55 0.22 -17.54
N TYR A 118 -8.72 -0.25 -18.47
CA TYR A 118 -7.31 0.18 -18.60
C TYR A 118 -7.17 1.70 -18.76
N GLU A 119 -8.07 2.34 -19.51
CA GLU A 119 -8.10 3.79 -19.67
C GLU A 119 -8.30 4.48 -18.32
N THR A 120 -9.31 4.06 -17.55
CA THR A 120 -9.60 4.62 -16.23
C THR A 120 -8.47 4.37 -15.24
N LEU A 121 -7.87 3.18 -15.23
CA LEU A 121 -6.75 2.85 -14.34
C LEU A 121 -5.53 3.73 -14.65
N LEU A 122 -5.15 3.84 -15.92
CA LEU A 122 -3.99 4.67 -16.34
C LEU A 122 -4.23 6.15 -16.06
N LEU A 123 -5.42 6.65 -16.36
CA LEU A 123 -5.81 8.03 -16.09
C LEU A 123 -5.79 8.31 -14.59
N SER A 124 -6.31 7.40 -13.76
CA SER A 124 -6.29 7.53 -12.30
C SER A 124 -4.86 7.57 -11.75
N VAL A 125 -3.98 6.69 -12.22
CA VAL A 125 -2.55 6.71 -11.82
C VAL A 125 -1.89 8.03 -12.24
N LEU A 126 -2.16 8.52 -13.44
CA LEU A 126 -1.60 9.78 -13.91
C LEU A 126 -2.07 10.98 -13.07
N LEU A 127 -3.37 11.10 -12.85
CA LEU A 127 -3.98 12.22 -12.12
C LEU A 127 -3.70 12.19 -10.62
N PHE A 128 -3.83 11.03 -9.98
CA PHE A 128 -3.78 10.93 -8.51
C PHE A 128 -2.40 10.56 -7.97
N VAL A 129 -1.50 10.00 -8.79
CA VAL A 129 -0.15 9.61 -8.35
C VAL A 129 0.93 10.44 -9.04
N VAL A 130 0.99 10.41 -10.37
CA VAL A 130 2.11 11.02 -11.12
C VAL A 130 2.12 12.55 -10.99
N ILE A 131 1.00 13.22 -11.25
CA ILE A 131 0.92 14.68 -11.19
C ILE A 131 1.25 15.21 -9.78
N PRO A 132 0.63 14.71 -8.68
CA PRO A 132 0.96 15.14 -7.32
C PRO A 132 2.43 14.89 -6.96
N LEU A 133 3.00 13.76 -7.39
CA LEU A 133 4.40 13.44 -7.15
C LEU A 133 5.32 14.42 -7.87
N VAL A 134 5.09 14.69 -9.17
CA VAL A 134 5.88 15.66 -9.94
C VAL A 134 5.80 17.05 -9.32
N ALA A 135 4.58 17.50 -8.96
CA ALA A 135 4.39 18.76 -8.25
C ALA A 135 5.16 18.81 -6.92
N GLY A 136 5.14 17.72 -6.15
CA GLY A 136 5.90 17.59 -4.91
C GLY A 136 7.42 17.66 -5.12
N VAL A 137 7.95 17.02 -6.17
CA VAL A 137 9.38 17.04 -6.52
C VAL A 137 9.81 18.44 -6.97
N VAL A 138 9.04 19.09 -7.83
CA VAL A 138 9.30 20.45 -8.30
C VAL A 138 9.29 21.43 -7.12
N THR A 139 8.27 21.34 -6.26
CA THR A 139 8.15 22.17 -5.05
C THR A 139 9.35 21.95 -4.12
N ARG A 140 9.74 20.70 -3.87
CA ARG A 140 10.92 20.37 -3.06
C ARG A 140 12.19 20.95 -3.66
N LYS A 141 12.43 20.80 -4.96
CA LYS A 141 13.62 21.33 -5.65
C LYS A 141 13.68 22.86 -5.61
N ALA A 142 12.53 23.54 -5.71
CA ALA A 142 12.47 24.99 -5.64
C ALA A 142 12.78 25.54 -4.23
N LEU A 143 12.34 24.83 -3.19
CA LEU A 143 12.47 25.26 -1.78
C LEU A 143 13.72 24.73 -1.08
N TYR A 144 14.26 23.59 -1.52
CA TYR A 144 15.45 22.99 -0.95
C TYR A 144 16.71 23.62 -1.56
N ARG A 145 17.26 24.60 -0.85
CA ARG A 145 18.62 25.11 -1.05
C ARG A 145 19.46 24.73 0.17
N SER A 146 20.70 24.29 -0.06
CA SER A 146 21.61 23.83 1.01
C SER A 146 21.79 24.87 2.13
N ASP A 147 21.64 26.16 1.82
CA ASP A 147 21.77 27.26 2.78
C ASP A 147 20.48 27.57 3.57
N THR A 148 19.31 27.01 3.22
CA THR A 148 18.02 27.34 3.88
C THR A 148 17.07 26.13 4.00
N PRO A 149 17.48 25.02 4.65
CA PRO A 149 16.63 23.84 4.83
C PRO A 149 15.33 24.14 5.61
N GLN A 150 15.30 25.20 6.41
CA GLN A 150 14.18 25.59 7.26
C GLN A 150 12.93 25.99 6.44
N ARG A 151 13.07 26.43 5.19
CA ARG A 151 11.94 26.81 4.33
C ARG A 151 11.08 25.61 3.97
N LEU A 152 11.73 24.49 3.64
CA LEU A 152 11.03 23.24 3.36
C LEU A 152 10.38 22.68 4.64
N GLU A 153 11.09 22.70 5.76
CA GLU A 153 10.55 22.23 7.05
C GLU A 153 9.33 23.04 7.50
N SER A 154 9.36 24.37 7.33
CA SER A 154 8.24 25.24 7.67
C SER A 154 7.01 24.90 6.82
N LEU A 155 7.17 24.76 5.49
CA LEU A 155 6.09 24.35 4.61
C LEU A 155 5.51 22.97 5.00
N LEU A 156 6.38 21.99 5.29
CA LEU A 156 5.94 20.66 5.72
C LEU A 156 5.13 20.72 7.02
N LYS A 157 5.54 21.54 7.99
CA LYS A 157 4.80 21.76 9.25
C LYS A 157 3.43 22.37 8.98
N THR A 158 3.32 23.34 8.07
CA THR A 158 2.03 23.95 7.70
C THR A 158 1.12 22.99 6.94
N LEU A 159 1.65 22.17 6.03
CA LEU A 159 0.85 21.24 5.21
C LEU A 159 0.40 19.98 5.97
N LYS A 160 1.15 19.54 6.98
CA LYS A 160 0.83 18.34 7.77
C LYS A 160 -0.61 18.32 8.31
N PRO A 161 -1.14 19.35 8.99
CA PRO A 161 -2.51 19.34 9.48
C PRO A 161 -3.55 19.26 8.36
N PHE A 162 -3.33 19.93 7.21
CA PHE A 162 -4.24 19.84 6.06
C PHE A 162 -4.26 18.44 5.44
N SER A 163 -3.12 17.76 5.37
CA SER A 163 -3.06 16.37 4.90
C SER A 163 -3.82 15.43 5.83
N ILE A 164 -3.72 15.60 7.14
CA ILE A 164 -4.48 14.80 8.12
C ILE A 164 -5.97 15.12 8.02
N ALA A 165 -6.34 16.39 7.93
CA ALA A 165 -7.73 16.80 7.75
C ALA A 165 -8.34 16.23 6.46
N GLY A 166 -7.62 16.28 5.34
CA GLY A 166 -8.07 15.68 4.07
C GLY A 166 -8.27 14.17 4.16
N LEU A 167 -7.35 13.45 4.82
CA LEU A 167 -7.51 12.02 5.08
C LEU A 167 -8.76 11.74 5.92
N LEU A 168 -8.94 12.46 7.03
CA LEU A 168 -10.08 12.28 7.93
C LEU A 168 -11.40 12.61 7.23
N VAL A 169 -11.46 13.69 6.45
CA VAL A 169 -12.64 14.05 5.65
C VAL A 169 -12.95 12.94 4.65
N THR A 170 -11.94 12.39 3.98
CA THR A 170 -12.14 11.28 3.03
C THR A 170 -12.70 10.05 3.75
N VAL A 171 -12.18 9.70 4.92
CA VAL A 171 -12.70 8.59 5.74
C VAL A 171 -14.17 8.84 6.12
N VAL A 172 -14.48 10.03 6.66
CA VAL A 172 -15.85 10.38 7.04
C VAL A 172 -16.80 10.32 5.84
N LEU A 173 -16.36 10.80 4.67
CA LEU A 173 -17.15 10.75 3.44
C LEU A 173 -17.36 9.31 2.96
N LEU A 174 -16.32 8.48 2.92
CA LEU A 174 -16.43 7.08 2.50
C LEU A 174 -17.39 6.32 3.41
N PHE A 175 -17.22 6.40 4.72
CA PHE A 175 -18.13 5.75 5.68
C PHE A 175 -19.53 6.35 5.65
N GLY A 176 -19.67 7.65 5.45
CA GLY A 176 -20.97 8.32 5.35
C GLY A 176 -21.74 7.89 4.10
N LEU A 177 -21.07 7.80 2.95
CA LEU A 177 -21.67 7.36 1.69
C LEU A 177 -22.02 5.87 1.68
N GLN A 178 -21.24 5.04 2.38
CA GLN A 178 -21.49 3.60 2.51
C GLN A 178 -22.30 3.21 3.77
N ALA A 179 -22.76 4.17 4.57
CA ALA A 179 -23.39 3.89 5.87
C ALA A 179 -24.63 2.99 5.77
N GLU A 180 -25.49 3.23 4.77
CA GLU A 180 -26.70 2.43 4.56
C GLU A 180 -26.35 0.98 4.21
N THR A 181 -25.42 0.77 3.27
CA THR A 181 -24.92 -0.57 2.90
C THR A 181 -24.30 -1.26 4.10
N ILE A 182 -23.50 -0.55 4.90
CA ILE A 182 -22.84 -1.12 6.09
C ILE A 182 -23.85 -1.63 7.12
N VAL A 183 -24.94 -0.89 7.33
CA VAL A 183 -25.98 -1.26 8.30
C VAL A 183 -26.90 -2.34 7.74
N ALA A 184 -27.19 -2.32 6.44
CA ALA A 184 -28.07 -3.29 5.79
C ALA A 184 -27.41 -4.66 5.58
N GLN A 185 -26.10 -4.70 5.33
CA GLN A 185 -25.35 -5.92 4.97
C GLN A 185 -24.13 -6.16 5.89
N PRO A 186 -24.34 -6.38 7.20
CA PRO A 186 -23.23 -6.61 8.13
C PRO A 186 -22.49 -7.93 7.89
N LEU A 187 -23.18 -8.94 7.33
CA LEU A 187 -22.58 -10.24 7.02
C LEU A 187 -21.50 -10.10 5.94
N ASP A 188 -21.78 -9.33 4.88
CA ASP A 188 -20.85 -9.15 3.76
C ASP A 188 -19.53 -8.52 4.20
N ILE A 189 -19.59 -7.57 5.14
CA ILE A 189 -18.39 -6.97 5.76
C ILE A 189 -17.55 -8.03 6.46
N VAL A 190 -18.18 -8.95 7.21
CA VAL A 190 -17.47 -10.03 7.91
C VAL A 190 -16.86 -10.99 6.89
N LEU A 191 -17.59 -11.34 5.84
CA LEU A 191 -17.11 -12.21 4.76
C LEU A 191 -15.90 -11.62 4.04
N VAL A 192 -15.87 -10.30 3.80
CA VAL A 192 -14.70 -9.61 3.25
C VAL A 192 -13.56 -9.49 4.27
N ALA A 193 -13.87 -9.27 5.54
CA ALA A 193 -12.85 -9.12 6.58
C ALA A 193 -12.05 -10.41 6.83
N ILE A 194 -12.67 -11.59 6.73
CA ILE A 194 -11.99 -12.88 6.95
C ILE A 194 -10.76 -13.08 6.04
N PRO A 195 -10.89 -13.08 4.70
CA PRO A 195 -9.74 -13.27 3.81
C PRO A 195 -8.73 -12.12 3.95
N LEU A 196 -9.18 -10.88 4.18
CA LEU A 196 -8.28 -9.73 4.40
C LEU A 196 -7.42 -9.90 5.66
N LEU A 197 -7.99 -10.38 6.76
CA LEU A 197 -7.24 -10.65 7.99
C LEU A 197 -6.23 -11.79 7.78
N ILE A 198 -6.66 -12.89 7.15
CA ILE A 198 -5.78 -14.02 6.84
C ILE A 198 -4.62 -13.57 5.96
N GLN A 199 -4.90 -12.79 4.91
CA GLN A 199 -3.89 -12.21 4.05
C GLN A 199 -2.92 -11.34 4.83
N THR A 200 -3.44 -10.41 5.64
CA THR A 200 -2.63 -9.45 6.42
C THR A 200 -1.67 -10.19 7.35
N TYR A 201 -2.17 -11.09 8.19
CA TYR A 201 -1.31 -11.87 9.10
C TYR A 201 -0.40 -12.86 8.37
N GLY A 202 -0.87 -13.45 7.27
CA GLY A 202 -0.10 -14.35 6.44
C GLY A 202 1.10 -13.66 5.82
N ILE A 203 0.91 -12.49 5.22
CA ILE A 203 1.98 -11.70 4.61
C ILE A 203 2.95 -11.19 5.67
N PHE A 204 2.46 -10.75 6.84
CA PHE A 204 3.31 -10.41 7.97
C PHE A 204 4.24 -11.57 8.36
N ALA A 205 3.67 -12.76 8.52
CA ALA A 205 4.41 -13.96 8.89
C ALA A 205 5.45 -14.32 7.81
N VAL A 206 5.07 -14.30 6.52
CA VAL A 206 5.98 -14.58 5.41
C VAL A 206 7.15 -13.60 5.38
N ALA A 207 6.88 -12.30 5.46
CA ALA A 207 7.91 -11.27 5.44
C ALA A 207 8.84 -11.35 6.66
N TYR A 208 8.28 -11.57 7.86
CA TYR A 208 9.06 -11.69 9.08
C TYR A 208 9.91 -12.96 9.11
N LEU A 209 9.36 -14.10 8.69
CA LEU A 209 10.09 -15.38 8.61
C LEU A 209 11.18 -15.32 7.54
N ALA A 210 10.93 -14.71 6.38
CA ALA A 210 11.94 -14.48 5.36
C ALA A 210 13.10 -13.62 5.90
N ALA A 211 12.78 -12.55 6.62
CA ALA A 211 13.78 -11.70 7.26
C ALA A 211 14.59 -12.45 8.34
N ARG A 212 13.92 -13.28 9.14
CA ARG A 212 14.58 -14.14 10.15
C ARG A 212 15.49 -15.17 9.50
N TRP A 213 15.04 -15.83 8.43
CA TRP A 213 15.80 -16.83 7.70
C TRP A 213 17.07 -16.24 7.05
N TRP A 214 16.98 -15.03 6.51
CA TRP A 214 18.13 -14.28 5.98
C TRP A 214 18.99 -13.57 7.04
N ARG A 215 18.71 -13.81 8.33
CA ARG A 215 19.41 -13.22 9.48
C ARG A 215 19.48 -11.70 9.39
N VAL A 216 18.41 -11.07 8.92
CA VAL A 216 18.28 -9.62 8.89
C VAL A 216 18.14 -9.13 10.32
N GLU A 217 18.87 -8.07 10.69
CA GLU A 217 18.76 -7.45 12.01
C GLU A 217 17.30 -7.16 12.33
N HIS A 218 16.88 -7.43 13.57
CA HIS A 218 15.48 -7.23 13.94
C HIS A 218 15.04 -5.82 13.56
N ALA A 219 15.91 -4.83 13.77
CA ALA A 219 15.74 -3.41 13.43
C ALA A 219 15.16 -3.17 12.02
N VAL A 220 15.57 -3.98 11.05
CA VAL A 220 15.15 -3.94 9.64
C VAL A 220 14.04 -4.96 9.34
N ALA A 221 14.01 -6.08 10.05
CA ALA A 221 13.00 -7.13 9.86
C ALA A 221 11.57 -6.65 10.21
N ALA A 222 11.40 -5.83 11.25
CA ALA A 222 10.05 -5.37 11.63
C ALA A 222 9.46 -4.35 10.64
N PRO A 223 10.19 -3.29 10.20
CA PRO A 223 9.71 -2.43 9.13
C PRO A 223 9.43 -3.20 7.84
N CYS A 224 10.29 -4.15 7.48
CA CYS A 224 10.07 -5.01 6.31
C CYS A 224 8.75 -5.80 6.40
N ALA A 225 8.45 -6.39 7.55
CA ALA A 225 7.20 -7.14 7.75
C ALA A 225 5.98 -6.20 7.76
N LEU A 226 6.10 -5.03 8.39
CA LEU A 226 5.05 -4.03 8.42
C LEU A 226 4.74 -3.47 7.02
N ILE A 227 5.76 -3.18 6.21
CA ILE A 227 5.60 -2.74 4.81
C ILE A 227 4.98 -3.85 3.96
N GLY A 228 5.44 -5.09 4.16
CA GLY A 228 4.90 -6.26 3.48
C GLY A 228 3.39 -6.41 3.66
N THR A 229 2.95 -6.20 4.90
CA THR A 229 1.58 -6.45 5.37
C THR A 229 0.60 -5.34 4.97
N SER A 230 1.13 -4.16 4.73
CA SER A 230 0.36 -2.93 4.56
C SER A 230 -0.09 -2.71 3.13
#